data_AF-A0A924Y6I8-F1
#
_entry.id   AF-A0A924Y6I8-F1
#
_cell.length_a   1.000
_cell.length_b   1.000
_cell.length_c   1.000
_cell.angle_alpha   90.00
_cell.angle_beta   90.00
_cell.angle_gamma   90.00
#
_symmetry.space_group_name_H-M   'P 1'
#
loop_
_entity.id
_entity.type
_entity.pdbx_description
1 polymer ?
#
loop_
_entity_poly.entity_id
_entity_poly.type
_entity_poly.pdbx_seq_one_letter_code
_entity_poly.pdbx_strand_id
1 'polypeptide(L)'
;ARSFSGDAKQVQTLLKAAMSHKGTAVLDIISPCVTFNNADTSTKSYGYGKEHEIELHTIDYVMPREEITVDYEEGGAITVEMHDGSHIRLKKLGRDHDPRNRSQAISLIDEAQREQLFLTGLIYYEEPRPTLAETEGITETPLAHLPDELMRPSADALAKVMQSLM
;
A
#
# COMPACT_ATOMS: atom_id res chain seq x y z
N ALA A 1 1.82 3.76 6.41
CA ALA A 1 0.64 4.58 6.74
C ALA A 1 -0.63 3.81 6.40
N ARG A 2 -1.79 4.19 6.94
CA ARG A 2 -3.09 3.54 6.65
C ARG A 2 -4.18 4.59 6.42
N SER A 3 -5.14 4.30 5.53
CA SER A 3 -6.28 5.17 5.24
C SER A 3 -7.53 4.35 4.94
N PHE A 4 -8.68 5.02 4.88
CA PHE A 4 -9.93 4.46 4.35
C PHE A 4 -10.28 5.16 3.03
N SER A 5 -10.75 4.42 2.02
CA SER A 5 -11.07 4.98 0.70
C SER A 5 -12.11 6.08 0.75
N GLY A 6 -13.05 6.02 1.71
CA GLY A 6 -14.07 7.05 1.96
C GLY A 6 -13.56 8.34 2.61
N ASP A 7 -12.29 8.41 3.02
CA ASP A 7 -11.63 9.66 3.45
C ASP A 7 -10.64 10.13 2.36
N ALA A 8 -11.18 10.61 1.25
CA ALA A 8 -10.41 11.00 0.07
C ALA A 8 -9.33 12.07 0.39
N LYS A 9 -9.61 12.98 1.32
CA LYS A 9 -8.67 14.05 1.73
C LYS A 9 -7.43 13.45 2.40
N GLN A 10 -7.63 12.52 3.34
CA GLN A 10 -6.53 11.84 4.02
C GLN A 10 -5.76 10.95 3.04
N VAL A 11 -6.44 10.19 2.18
CA VAL A 11 -5.80 9.35 1.14
C VAL A 11 -4.91 10.19 0.24
N GLN A 12 -5.41 11.32 -0.28
CA GLN A 12 -4.65 12.20 -1.16
C GLN A 12 -3.39 12.73 -0.46
N THR A 13 -3.51 13.12 0.80
CA THR A 13 -2.40 13.65 1.60
C THR A 13 -1.33 12.58 1.83
N LEU A 14 -1.73 11.36 2.20
CA LEU A 14 -0.83 10.24 2.43
C LEU A 14 -0.15 9.76 1.14
N LEU A 15 -0.86 9.77 0.00
CA LEU A 15 -0.27 9.47 -1.31
C LEU A 15 0.82 10.48 -1.69
N LYS A 16 0.57 11.78 -1.52
CA LYS A 16 1.59 12.83 -1.77
C LYS A 16 2.82 12.62 -0.88
N ALA A 17 2.61 12.31 0.40
CA ALA A 17 3.71 12.03 1.33
C ALA A 17 4.49 10.76 0.92
N ALA A 18 3.80 9.69 0.53
CA ALA A 18 4.42 8.45 0.09
C ALA A 18 5.27 8.63 -1.18
N MET A 19 4.76 9.36 -2.18
CA MET A 19 5.50 9.67 -3.41
C MET A 19 6.71 10.58 -3.16
N SER A 20 6.64 11.44 -2.14
CA SER A 20 7.75 12.33 -1.75
C SER A 20 8.77 11.64 -0.84
N HIS A 21 8.46 10.45 -0.33
CA HIS A 21 9.35 9.72 0.56
C HIS A 21 10.51 9.10 -0.22
N LYS A 22 11.74 9.44 0.16
CA LYS A 22 12.97 8.86 -0.40
C LYS A 22 13.24 7.50 0.24
N GLY A 23 12.48 6.50 -0.17
CA GLY A 23 12.57 5.14 0.36
C GLY A 23 11.33 4.33 0.00
N THR A 24 11.18 3.16 0.62
CA THR A 24 9.99 2.34 0.43
C THR A 24 8.84 2.88 1.28
N ALA A 25 7.77 3.33 0.64
CA ALA A 25 6.53 3.72 1.30
C ALA A 25 5.50 2.60 1.19
N VAL A 26 4.90 2.23 2.33
CA VAL A 26 3.76 1.30 2.39
C VAL A 26 2.52 2.08 2.82
N LEU A 27 1.49 2.07 1.97
CA LEU A 27 0.20 2.69 2.22
C LEU A 27 -0.90 1.62 2.14
N ASP A 28 -1.51 1.33 3.28
CA ASP A 28 -2.62 0.40 3.42
C ASP A 28 -3.94 1.18 3.30
N ILE A 29 -4.71 0.95 2.23
CA ILE A 29 -6.00 1.64 2.01
C ILE A 29 -7.12 0.61 2.15
N ILE A 30 -7.88 0.74 3.23
CA ILE A 30 -9.09 -0.06 3.45
C ILE A 30 -10.13 0.40 2.44
N SER A 31 -10.51 -0.50 1.53
CA SER A 31 -11.50 -0.25 0.48
C SER A 31 -12.57 -1.33 0.52
N PRO A 32 -13.84 -0.99 0.77
CA PRO A 32 -14.92 -1.97 0.68
C PRO A 32 -15.08 -2.42 -0.78
N CYS A 33 -15.03 -3.73 -1.03
CA CYS A 33 -15.33 -4.30 -2.34
C CYS A 33 -16.82 -4.63 -2.42
N VAL A 34 -17.53 -3.99 -3.35
CA VAL A 34 -18.98 -4.18 -3.53
C VAL A 34 -19.35 -5.46 -4.30
N THR A 35 -18.37 -6.17 -4.86
CA THR A 35 -18.63 -7.27 -5.80
C THR A 35 -18.02 -8.60 -5.37
N PHE A 36 -16.83 -8.62 -4.75
CA PHE A 36 -16.15 -9.87 -4.41
C PHE A 36 -15.59 -9.84 -2.98
N ASN A 37 -15.87 -10.91 -2.22
CA ASN A 37 -15.24 -11.16 -0.94
C ASN A 37 -14.11 -12.20 -1.13
N ASN A 38 -12.97 -11.72 -1.62
CA ASN A 38 -11.86 -12.52 -2.15
C ASN A 38 -10.95 -13.19 -1.11
N ALA A 39 -11.52 -13.71 -0.01
CA ALA A 39 -10.78 -14.59 0.90
C ALA A 39 -10.81 -16.05 0.39
N ASP A 40 -9.71 -16.81 0.47
CA ASP A 40 -9.64 -18.18 -0.10
C ASP A 40 -10.67 -19.15 0.50
N THR A 41 -11.11 -18.91 1.74
CA THR A 41 -12.16 -19.70 2.41
C THR A 41 -13.58 -19.22 2.09
N SER A 42 -13.71 -18.11 1.38
CA SER A 42 -15.01 -17.53 1.00
C SER A 42 -15.55 -18.23 -0.22
N THR A 43 -16.79 -18.68 -0.14
CA THR A 43 -17.56 -19.21 -1.27
C THR A 43 -17.91 -18.11 -2.30
N LYS A 44 -17.54 -16.86 -2.03
CA LYS A 44 -17.69 -15.68 -2.90
C LYS A 44 -16.35 -15.11 -3.36
N SER A 45 -15.27 -15.88 -3.22
CA SER A 45 -13.96 -15.52 -3.75
C SER A 45 -13.79 -15.94 -5.20
N TYR A 46 -12.91 -15.23 -5.91
CA TYR A 46 -12.48 -15.57 -7.25
C TYR A 46 -11.90 -16.99 -7.33
N GLY A 47 -11.11 -17.41 -6.34
CA GLY A 47 -10.51 -18.74 -6.27
C GLY A 47 -11.56 -19.85 -6.19
N TYR A 48 -12.54 -19.70 -5.28
CA TYR A 48 -13.64 -20.66 -5.15
C TYR A 48 -14.46 -20.76 -6.44
N GLY A 49 -14.77 -19.61 -7.05
CA GLY A 49 -15.51 -19.56 -8.32
C GLY A 49 -14.79 -20.25 -9.46
N LYS A 50 -13.46 -20.08 -9.55
CA LYS A 50 -12.61 -20.75 -10.55
C LYS A 50 -12.54 -22.26 -10.35
N GLU A 51 -12.42 -22.75 -9.11
CA GLU A 51 -12.32 -24.19 -8.82
C GLU A 51 -13.63 -24.96 -9.03
N HIS A 52 -14.77 -24.30 -8.85
CA HIS A 52 -16.09 -24.93 -8.93
C HIS A 52 -16.81 -24.65 -10.25
N GLU A 53 -16.09 -24.13 -11.25
CA GLU A 53 -16.61 -23.76 -12.57
C GLU A 53 -17.88 -22.90 -12.49
N ILE A 54 -17.97 -22.05 -11.47
CA ILE A 54 -19.04 -21.08 -11.31
C ILE A 54 -18.81 -20.03 -12.39
N GLU A 55 -19.83 -19.75 -13.21
CA GLU A 55 -19.76 -18.70 -14.24
C GLU A 55 -19.21 -17.40 -13.62
N LEU A 56 -17.99 -17.01 -14.02
CA LEU A 56 -17.31 -15.82 -13.49
C LEU A 56 -18.02 -14.51 -13.89
N HIS A 57 -18.88 -14.60 -14.91
CA HIS A 57 -19.64 -13.50 -15.48
C HIS A 57 -21.07 -13.97 -15.79
N THR A 58 -21.94 -13.92 -14.79
CA THR A 58 -23.38 -13.80 -15.00
C THR A 58 -23.70 -12.38 -15.49
N ILE A 59 -24.85 -12.17 -16.18
CA ILE A 59 -25.41 -10.82 -16.31
C ILE A 59 -25.87 -10.42 -14.90
N ASP A 60 -24.93 -9.89 -14.12
CA ASP A 60 -25.15 -9.50 -12.73
C ASP A 60 -25.33 -7.98 -12.67
N TYR A 61 -26.42 -7.56 -12.04
CA TYR A 61 -26.71 -6.15 -11.86
C TYR A 61 -26.16 -5.72 -10.51
N VAL A 62 -24.94 -5.16 -10.51
CA VAL A 62 -24.40 -4.48 -9.35
C VAL A 62 -25.14 -3.15 -9.19
N MET A 63 -26.11 -3.14 -8.28
CA MET A 63 -26.85 -1.92 -7.97
C MET A 63 -25.86 -0.84 -7.51
N PRO A 64 -25.90 0.37 -8.10
CA PRO A 64 -25.07 1.47 -7.61
C PRO A 64 -25.42 1.71 -6.14
N ARG A 65 -24.39 1.69 -5.30
CA ARG A 65 -24.50 2.07 -3.89
C ARG A 65 -23.93 3.47 -3.70
N GLU A 66 -24.49 4.20 -2.75
CA GLU A 66 -23.92 5.50 -2.38
C GLU A 66 -22.52 5.31 -1.80
N GLU A 67 -21.62 6.22 -2.16
CA GLU A 67 -20.26 6.23 -1.65
C GLU A 67 -20.27 6.47 -0.14
N ILE A 68 -19.58 5.61 0.61
CA ILE A 68 -19.39 5.79 2.04
C ILE A 68 -18.30 6.85 2.23
N THR A 69 -18.71 8.09 2.51
CA THR A 69 -17.79 9.18 2.81
C THR A 69 -17.68 9.38 4.32
N VAL A 70 -16.47 9.62 4.80
CA VAL A 70 -16.23 9.95 6.21
C VAL A 70 -15.37 11.19 6.31
N ASP A 71 -15.74 12.08 7.24
CA ASP A 71 -14.91 13.21 7.66
C ASP A 71 -15.04 13.30 9.19
N TYR A 72 -13.90 13.30 9.88
CA TYR A 72 -13.84 13.21 11.33
C TYR A 72 -12.51 13.78 11.85
N GLU A 73 -12.54 14.27 13.08
CA GLU A 73 -11.45 15.00 13.68
C GLU A 73 -10.20 14.14 13.94
N GLU A 74 -9.05 14.81 13.99
CA GLU A 74 -7.77 14.24 14.40
C GLU A 74 -7.87 13.62 15.82
N GLY A 75 -7.33 12.42 16.02
CA GLY A 75 -7.50 11.66 17.28
C GLY A 75 -8.90 11.04 17.49
N GLY A 76 -9.88 11.41 16.67
CA GLY A 76 -11.25 10.92 16.77
C GLY A 76 -11.42 9.49 16.29
N ALA A 77 -12.44 8.81 16.84
CA ALA A 77 -12.86 7.49 16.38
C ALA A 77 -14.32 7.51 15.94
N ILE A 78 -14.61 6.80 14.85
CA ILE A 78 -15.96 6.66 14.29
C ILE A 78 -16.25 5.20 13.99
N THR A 79 -17.52 4.83 14.04
CA THR A 79 -18.00 3.55 13.50
C THR A 79 -18.63 3.82 12.14
N VAL A 80 -18.21 3.07 11.13
CA VAL A 80 -18.70 3.17 9.76
C VAL A 80 -19.50 1.90 9.46
N GLU A 81 -20.78 2.07 9.13
CA GLU A 81 -21.65 0.99 8.67
C GLU A 81 -21.40 0.73 7.17
N MET A 82 -21.19 -0.54 6.81
CA MET A 82 -20.97 -1.00 5.45
C MET A 82 -22.30 -1.32 4.76
N HIS A 83 -22.32 -1.42 3.43
CA HIS A 83 -23.54 -1.70 2.67
C HIS A 83 -24.19 -3.07 2.97
N ASP A 84 -23.46 -4.00 3.60
CA ASP A 84 -23.93 -5.31 4.04
C ASP A 84 -24.43 -5.32 5.51
N GLY A 85 -24.43 -4.17 6.18
CA GLY A 85 -24.80 -4.02 7.59
C GLY A 85 -23.68 -4.36 8.58
N SER A 86 -22.49 -4.77 8.11
CA SER A 86 -21.31 -4.91 8.96
C SER A 86 -20.77 -3.54 9.37
N HIS A 87 -19.95 -3.50 10.41
CA HIS A 87 -19.42 -2.24 10.95
C HIS A 87 -17.91 -2.34 11.10
N ILE A 88 -17.20 -1.27 10.72
CA ILE A 88 -15.78 -1.09 11.00
C ILE A 88 -15.58 0.13 11.89
N ARG A 89 -14.59 0.10 12.77
CA ARG A 89 -14.26 1.24 13.64
C ARG A 89 -12.95 1.85 13.17
N LEU A 90 -13.00 3.10 12.74
CA LEU A 90 -11.83 3.86 12.30
C LEU A 90 -11.37 4.78 13.42
N LYS A 91 -10.06 4.90 13.65
CA LYS A 91 -9.48 5.86 14.59
C LYS A 91 -8.36 6.66 13.91
N LYS A 92 -8.54 7.97 13.77
CA LYS A 92 -7.50 8.87 13.27
C LYS A 92 -6.43 8.99 14.32
N LEU A 93 -5.18 8.86 13.91
CA LEU A 93 -4.06 9.14 14.80
C LEU A 93 -4.09 10.61 15.24
N GLY A 94 -3.80 10.83 16.53
CA GLY A 94 -3.69 12.15 17.13
C GLY A 94 -2.26 12.69 17.07
N ARG A 95 -2.08 13.93 17.55
CA ARG A 95 -0.77 14.61 17.66
C ARG A 95 0.14 14.08 18.76
N ASP A 96 -0.42 13.26 19.64
CA ASP A 96 0.27 12.55 20.71
C ASP A 96 1.12 11.37 20.20
N HIS A 97 0.87 10.92 18.96
CA HIS A 97 1.65 9.89 18.30
C HIS A 97 2.93 10.47 17.66
N ASP A 98 4.09 9.93 18.03
CA ASP A 98 5.35 10.24 17.36
C ASP A 98 5.65 9.18 16.27
N PRO A 99 5.49 9.53 14.98
CA PRO A 99 5.70 8.57 13.90
C PRO A 99 7.17 8.15 13.74
N ARG A 100 8.13 8.78 14.44
CA ARG A 100 9.55 8.42 14.39
C ARG A 100 9.94 7.35 15.42
N ASN A 101 9.05 7.03 16.35
CA ASN A 101 9.30 6.02 17.37
C ASN A 101 8.78 4.65 16.91
N ARG A 102 9.70 3.79 16.44
CA ARG A 102 9.36 2.45 15.92
C ARG A 102 8.65 1.58 16.97
N SER A 103 9.10 1.60 18.22
CA SER A 103 8.51 0.79 19.28
C SER A 103 7.10 1.26 19.61
N GLN A 104 6.88 2.58 19.69
CA GLN A 104 5.55 3.16 19.89
C GLN A 104 4.61 2.78 18.74
N ALA A 105 5.06 2.87 17.48
CA ALA A 105 4.25 2.51 16.33
C ALA A 105 3.82 1.03 16.36
N ILE A 106 4.70 0.11 16.77
CA ILE A 106 4.36 -1.32 16.91
C ILE A 106 3.33 -1.53 18.02
N SER A 107 3.57 -0.96 19.22
CA SER A 107 2.64 -1.05 20.35
C SER A 107 1.27 -0.49 20.01
N LEU A 108 1.23 0.64 19.32
CA LEU A 108 0.01 1.30 18.88
C LEU A 108 -0.82 0.42 17.93
N ILE A 109 -0.17 -0.28 16.98
CA ILE A 109 -0.86 -1.23 16.09
C ILE A 109 -1.43 -2.41 16.88
N ASP A 110 -0.65 -2.98 17.80
CA ASP A 110 -1.08 -4.11 18.63
C ASP A 110 -2.26 -3.74 19.55
N GLU A 111 -2.20 -2.59 20.20
CA GLU A 111 -3.30 -2.05 21.01
C GLU A 111 -4.56 -1.83 20.19
N ALA A 112 -4.45 -1.20 19.02
CA ALA A 112 -5.58 -0.99 18.14
C ALA A 112 -6.19 -2.30 17.65
N GLN A 113 -5.39 -3.33 17.36
CA GLN A 113 -5.90 -4.65 17.01
C GLN A 113 -6.71 -5.28 18.16
N ARG A 114 -6.22 -5.18 19.40
CA ARG A 114 -6.94 -5.67 20.60
C ARG A 114 -8.27 -4.93 20.81
N GLU A 115 -8.30 -3.64 20.51
CA GLU A 115 -9.50 -2.81 20.60
C GLU A 115 -10.42 -2.92 19.36
N GLN A 116 -10.04 -3.72 18.35
CA GLN A 116 -10.71 -3.83 17.06
C GLN A 116 -10.91 -2.48 16.36
N LEU A 117 -9.83 -1.69 16.32
CA LEU A 117 -9.75 -0.38 15.68
C LEU A 117 -8.84 -0.41 14.46
N PHE A 118 -9.32 0.14 13.35
CA PHE A 118 -8.48 0.44 12.20
C PHE A 118 -7.93 1.86 12.36
N LEU A 119 -6.63 1.95 12.70
CA LEU A 119 -5.94 3.24 12.76
C LEU A 119 -5.81 3.85 11.37
N THR A 120 -6.00 5.15 11.25
CA THR A 120 -5.82 5.89 9.99
C THR A 120 -4.86 7.08 10.21
N GLY A 121 -4.03 7.35 9.21
CA GLY A 121 -2.97 8.36 9.26
C GLY A 121 -1.55 7.79 9.12
N LEU A 122 -0.57 8.62 9.48
CA LEU A 122 0.86 8.29 9.41
C LEU A 122 1.29 7.47 10.64
N ILE A 123 1.37 6.16 10.48
CA ILE A 123 1.74 5.23 11.55
C ILE A 123 3.25 5.29 11.86
N TYR A 124 4.10 5.32 10.85
CA TYR A 124 5.55 5.31 11.02
C TYR A 124 6.23 6.07 9.89
N TYR A 125 7.33 6.74 10.23
CA TYR A 125 8.22 7.44 9.33
C TYR A 125 9.66 7.33 9.85
N GLU A 126 10.55 6.85 8.99
CA GLU A 126 11.99 6.86 9.21
C GLU A 126 12.61 7.97 8.35
N GLU A 127 13.67 8.61 8.85
CA GLU A 127 14.44 9.55 8.03
C GLU A 127 15.03 8.84 6.79
N PRO A 128 15.08 9.53 5.64
CA PRO A 128 15.60 8.95 4.42
C PRO A 128 17.00 8.39 4.60
N ARG A 129 17.19 7.16 4.14
CA ARG A 129 18.50 6.53 3.97
C ARG A 129 18.78 6.39 2.48
N PRO A 130 20.04 6.16 2.07
CA PRO A 130 20.32 5.81 0.69
C PRO A 130 19.37 4.71 0.22
N THR A 131 18.69 4.97 -0.87
CA THR A 131 17.81 4.01 -1.52
C THR A 131 18.64 2.84 -2.05
N LEU A 132 17.97 1.73 -2.38
CA LEU A 132 18.64 0.60 -3.03
C LEU A 132 19.31 1.05 -4.34
N ALA A 133 18.64 1.89 -5.12
CA ALA A 133 19.20 2.42 -6.37
C ALA A 133 20.50 3.22 -6.15
N GLU A 134 20.53 4.08 -5.13
CA GLU A 134 21.73 4.85 -4.77
C GLU A 134 22.85 3.94 -4.24
N THR A 135 22.51 2.91 -3.47
CA THR A 135 23.48 1.98 -2.88
C THR A 135 24.12 1.07 -3.93
N GLU A 136 23.32 0.62 -4.90
CA GLU A 136 23.77 -0.21 -6.03
C GLU A 136 24.44 0.61 -7.15
N GLY A 137 24.50 1.94 -7.02
CA GLY A 137 25.07 2.81 -8.03
C GLY A 137 24.31 2.77 -9.37
N ILE A 138 22.99 2.56 -9.32
CA ILE A 138 22.15 2.57 -10.53
C ILE A 138 22.22 3.96 -11.17
N THR A 139 22.34 3.98 -12.50
CA THR A 139 22.41 5.23 -13.25
C THR A 139 21.12 6.04 -13.15
N GLU A 140 21.23 7.36 -13.24
CA GLU A 140 20.08 8.29 -13.27
C GLU A 140 19.13 8.00 -14.45
N THR A 141 19.68 7.55 -15.58
CA THR A 141 18.89 7.14 -16.72
C THR A 141 18.36 5.72 -16.47
N PRO A 142 17.04 5.48 -16.62
CA PRO A 142 16.49 4.14 -16.55
C PRO A 142 17.19 3.20 -17.53
N LEU A 143 17.50 1.97 -17.10
CA LEU A 143 18.23 1.00 -17.92
C LEU A 143 17.57 0.76 -19.30
N ALA A 144 16.24 0.82 -19.35
CA ALA A 144 15.46 0.69 -20.60
C ALA A 144 15.65 1.86 -21.60
N HIS A 145 16.26 2.95 -21.17
CA HIS A 145 16.54 4.14 -21.98
C HIS A 145 18.04 4.38 -22.18
N LEU A 146 18.89 3.51 -21.66
CA LEU A 146 20.32 3.58 -21.93
C LEU A 146 20.58 3.16 -23.38
N PRO A 147 21.49 3.86 -24.09
CA PRO A 147 21.91 3.47 -25.42
C PRO A 147 22.76 2.18 -25.37
N ASP A 148 22.70 1.39 -26.44
CA ASP A 148 23.37 0.09 -26.55
C ASP A 148 24.88 0.18 -26.29
N GLU A 149 25.52 1.28 -26.65
CA GLU A 149 26.96 1.49 -26.44
C GLU A 149 27.35 1.57 -24.96
N LEU A 150 26.43 1.96 -24.08
CA LEU A 150 26.64 1.97 -22.63
C LEU A 150 26.24 0.66 -21.96
N MET A 151 25.32 -0.10 -22.57
CA MET A 151 24.88 -1.39 -22.04
C MET A 151 25.76 -2.56 -22.48
N ARG A 152 26.48 -2.44 -23.61
CA ARG A 152 27.26 -3.51 -24.21
C ARG A 152 28.75 -3.13 -24.25
N PRO A 153 29.62 -3.80 -23.48
CA PRO A 153 31.05 -3.56 -23.57
C PRO A 153 31.57 -3.93 -24.96
N SER A 154 32.57 -3.21 -25.46
CA SER A 154 33.24 -3.55 -26.71
C SER A 154 33.99 -4.88 -26.59
N ALA A 155 34.27 -5.53 -27.72
CA ALA A 155 35.01 -6.78 -27.76
C ALA A 155 36.39 -6.65 -27.06
N ASP A 156 37.09 -5.54 -27.30
CA ASP A 156 38.39 -5.25 -26.67
C ASP A 156 38.27 -5.04 -25.15
N ALA A 157 37.22 -4.36 -24.69
CA ALA A 157 36.96 -4.16 -23.26
C ALA A 157 36.67 -5.50 -22.57
N LEU A 158 35.85 -6.34 -23.19
CA LEU A 158 35.55 -7.68 -22.69
C LEU A 158 36.81 -8.56 -22.62
N ALA A 159 37.65 -8.53 -23.66
CA ALA A 159 38.90 -9.29 -23.69
C ALA A 159 39.86 -8.89 -22.56
N LYS A 160 39.97 -7.59 -22.26
CA LYS A 160 40.79 -7.07 -21.14
C LYS A 160 40.29 -7.57 -19.79
N VAL A 161 38.97 -7.55 -19.56
CA VAL A 161 38.38 -8.05 -18.31
C VAL A 161 38.64 -9.55 -18.15
N MET A 162 38.43 -10.35 -19.21
CA MET A 162 38.68 -11.79 -19.17
C MET A 162 40.15 -12.14 -18.89
N GLN A 163 41.11 -11.37 -19.42
CA GLN A 163 42.52 -11.55 -19.08
C GLN A 163 42.85 -11.24 -17.63
N SER A 164 42.18 -10.26 -17.00
CA SER A 164 42.40 -9.94 -15.58
C SER A 164 41.86 -10.98 -14.60
N LEU A 165 41.05 -11.94 -15.08
CA LEU A 165 40.44 -13.01 -14.29
C LEU A 165 41.17 -14.35 -14.44
N MET A 166 42.20 -14.42 -15.30
CA MET A 166 43.10 -15.59 -15.46
C MET A 166 44.35 -15.41 -14.62
#